data_AF-A0A7C4DMI1-F1
#
_entry.id   AF-A0A7C4DMI1-F1
#
_cell.length_a   1.000
_cell.length_b   1.000
_cell.length_c   1.000
_cell.angle_alpha   90.00
_cell.angle_beta   90.00
_cell.angle_gamma   90.00
#
_symmetry.space_group_name_H-M   'P 1'
#
loop_
_entity.id
_entity.type
_entity.pdbx_description
1 polymer ?
#
loop_
_entity_poly.entity_id
_entity_poly.type
_entity_poly.pdbx_seq_one_letter_code
_entity_poly.pdbx_strand_id
1 'polypeptide(L)'
;MSDFLKRLSDAVSGLPVIWDGAVGTELFKRGLSGKTPELWNLEQPEVLTAIHRDYLDAGSEVVQTNTFGATTLKLGLGGIPD
;
A
#
# COMPACT_ATOMS: atom_id res chain seq x y z
N MET A 1 -5.02 -17.16 -18.06
CA MET A 1 -4.78 -15.79 -17.53
C MET A 1 -5.24 -15.79 -16.09
N SER A 2 -4.52 -15.18 -15.14
CA SER A 2 -5.04 -15.06 -13.77
C SER A 2 -6.31 -14.20 -13.77
N ASP A 3 -7.22 -14.45 -12.83
CA ASP A 3 -8.46 -13.70 -12.68
C ASP A 3 -8.22 -12.19 -12.57
N PHE A 4 -7.11 -11.82 -11.92
CA PHE A 4 -6.65 -10.43 -11.82
C PHE A 4 -6.32 -9.79 -13.18
N LEU A 5 -5.50 -10.45 -14.01
CA LEU A 5 -5.12 -9.91 -15.33
C LEU A 5 -6.33 -9.85 -16.26
N LYS A 6 -7.27 -10.80 -16.13
CA LYS A 6 -8.55 -10.74 -16.82
C LYS A 6 -9.37 -9.53 -16.36
N ARG A 7 -9.50 -9.30 -15.04
CA ARG A 7 -10.23 -8.15 -14.48
C ARG A 7 -9.65 -6.81 -14.94
N LEU A 8 -8.32 -6.69 -15.01
CA LEU A 8 -7.64 -5.51 -15.54
C LEU A 8 -7.91 -5.31 -17.03
N SER A 9 -7.86 -6.38 -17.83
CA SER A 9 -8.18 -6.32 -19.27
C SER A 9 -9.64 -5.91 -19.50
N ASP A 10 -10.57 -6.48 -18.74
CA ASP A 10 -12.00 -6.20 -18.85
C ASP A 10 -12.34 -4.76 -18.42
N ALA A 11 -11.52 -4.14 -17.57
CA ALA A 11 -11.70 -2.75 -17.14
C ALA A 11 -11.59 -1.75 -18.30
N VAL A 12 -10.83 -2.07 -19.35
CA VAL A 12 -10.65 -1.22 -20.53
C VAL A 12 -11.96 -1.12 -21.34
N SER A 13 -12.85 -2.10 -21.22
CA SER A 13 -14.12 -2.19 -21.94
C SER A 13 -15.36 -2.14 -21.04
N GLY A 14 -15.19 -1.99 -19.72
CA GLY A 14 -16.24 -2.16 -18.70
C GLY A 14 -16.13 -1.18 -17.53
N LEU A 15 -16.51 -1.65 -16.33
CA LEU A 15 -16.47 -0.86 -15.10
C LEU A 15 -15.02 -0.60 -14.64
N PRO A 16 -14.72 0.61 -14.12
CA PRO A 16 -13.37 0.95 -13.65
C PRO A 16 -12.92 0.02 -12.54
N VAL A 17 -11.60 -0.17 -12.41
CA VAL A 17 -10.99 -0.85 -11.26
C VAL A 17 -10.75 0.18 -10.18
N ILE A 18 -11.24 -0.09 -8.97
CA ILE A 18 -11.05 0.81 -7.83
C ILE A 18 -9.77 0.44 -7.08
N TRP A 19 -8.87 1.42 -6.95
CA TRP A 19 -7.62 1.29 -6.18
C TRP A 19 -7.82 1.78 -4.75
N ASP A 20 -6.87 1.48 -3.88
CA ASP A 20 -6.82 1.98 -2.52
C ASP A 20 -6.43 3.46 -2.43
N GLY A 21 -6.52 4.00 -1.23
CA GLY A 21 -6.11 5.36 -0.91
C GLY A 21 -4.69 5.44 -0.34
N ALA A 22 -4.37 6.59 0.25
CA ALA A 22 -3.04 6.87 0.77
C ALA A 22 -2.72 6.14 2.09
N VAL A 23 -1.89 5.09 2.03
CA VAL A 23 -1.34 4.38 3.21
C VAL A 23 -0.59 5.32 4.16
N GLY A 24 0.24 6.24 3.64
CA GLY A 24 1.01 7.17 4.47
C GLY A 24 0.13 8.06 5.35
N THR A 25 -0.96 8.60 4.81
CA THR A 25 -1.93 9.41 5.57
C THR A 25 -2.63 8.58 6.65
N GLU A 26 -2.96 7.34 6.34
CA GLU A 26 -3.60 6.42 7.28
C GLU A 26 -2.67 5.97 8.42
N LEU A 27 -1.37 5.83 8.15
CA LEU A 27 -0.34 5.65 9.17
C LEU A 27 -0.29 6.84 10.13
N PHE A 28 -0.21 8.08 9.61
CA PHE A 28 -0.22 9.28 10.44
C PHE A 28 -1.46 9.38 11.33
N LYS A 29 -2.66 9.08 10.79
CA LYS A 29 -3.91 9.07 11.57
C LYS A 29 -3.91 8.04 12.70
N ARG A 30 -3.20 6.93 12.53
CA ARG A 30 -3.03 5.87 13.55
C ARG A 30 -1.86 6.13 14.49
N GLY A 31 -1.26 7.32 14.45
CA GLY A 31 -0.16 7.73 15.33
C GLY A 31 1.22 7.25 14.87
N LEU A 32 1.32 6.66 13.67
CA LEU A 32 2.57 6.16 13.12
C LEU A 32 3.23 7.22 12.25
N SER A 33 4.27 7.86 12.78
CA SER A 33 5.00 8.95 12.15
C SER A 33 6.48 8.95 12.56
N GLY A 34 7.30 9.81 11.94
CA GLY A 34 8.69 10.02 12.33
C GLY A 34 9.69 8.98 11.81
N LYS A 35 9.24 8.02 11.00
CA LYS A 35 10.07 7.02 10.32
C LYS A 35 9.66 6.90 8.86
N THR A 36 10.53 6.29 8.06
CA THR A 36 10.22 5.81 6.71
C THR A 36 9.02 4.86 6.76
N PRO A 37 7.91 5.12 6.04
CA PRO A 37 6.68 4.32 6.13
C PRO A 37 6.88 2.82 5.92
N GLU A 38 7.83 2.45 5.07
CA GLU A 38 8.18 1.08 4.73
C GLU A 38 8.72 0.27 5.92
N LEU A 39 9.27 0.92 6.96
CA LEU A 39 9.70 0.21 8.18
C LEU A 39 8.53 -0.36 8.97
N TRP A 40 7.34 0.23 8.87
CA TRP A 40 6.16 -0.29 9.54
C TRP A 40 5.72 -1.66 9.02
N ASN A 41 6.18 -2.07 7.83
CA ASN A 41 6.01 -3.44 7.34
C ASN A 41 6.61 -4.47 8.30
N LEU A 42 7.69 -4.13 9.00
CA LEU A 42 8.42 -5.02 9.90
C LEU A 42 8.06 -4.77 11.36
N GLU A 43 7.89 -3.51 11.74
CA GLU A 43 7.67 -3.14 13.15
C GLU A 43 6.21 -3.29 13.59
N GLN A 44 5.24 -3.01 12.71
CA GLN A 44 3.78 -3.03 13.00
C GLN A 44 2.96 -3.56 11.81
N PRO A 45 3.21 -4.80 11.34
CA PRO A 45 2.53 -5.37 10.17
C PRO A 45 1.01 -5.47 10.33
N GLU A 46 0.51 -5.61 11.56
CA GLU A 46 -0.92 -5.65 11.86
C GLU A 46 -1.62 -4.33 11.54
N VAL A 47 -0.95 -3.19 11.76
CA VAL A 47 -1.52 -1.87 11.43
C VAL A 47 -1.67 -1.71 9.92
N LEU A 48 -0.67 -2.15 9.14
CA LEU A 48 -0.78 -2.12 7.68
C LEU A 48 -1.82 -3.09 7.14
N THR A 49 -1.91 -4.28 7.75
CA THR A 49 -2.95 -5.25 7.40
C THR A 49 -4.34 -4.67 7.63
N ALA A 50 -4.53 -3.94 8.74
CA ALA A 50 -5.78 -3.23 9.01
C ALA A 50 -6.04 -2.10 7.99
N ILE A 51 -5.04 -1.29 7.63
CA ILE A 51 -5.20 -0.24 6.60
C ILE A 51 -5.63 -0.85 5.26
N HIS A 52 -4.98 -1.92 4.81
CA HIS A 52 -5.37 -2.59 3.57
C HIS A 52 -6.78 -3.21 3.68
N ARG A 53 -7.13 -3.77 4.84
CA ARG A 53 -8.49 -4.28 5.09
C ARG A 53 -9.53 -3.16 4.98
N ASP A 54 -9.27 -2.01 5.59
CA ASP A 54 -10.18 -0.86 5.56
C ASP A 54 -10.44 -0.39 4.12
N TYR A 55 -9.43 -0.41 3.25
CA TYR A 55 -9.61 -0.11 1.82
C TYR A 55 -10.38 -1.18 1.06
N LEU A 56 -10.12 -2.46 1.34
CA LEU A 56 -10.90 -3.56 0.75
C LEU A 56 -12.37 -3.48 1.16
N ASP A 57 -12.65 -3.20 2.44
CA ASP A 57 -14.00 -3.08 2.97
C ASP A 57 -14.73 -1.82 2.43
N ALA A 58 -13.97 -0.78 2.07
CA ALA A 58 -14.47 0.41 1.36
C ALA A 58 -14.74 0.17 -0.15
N GLY A 59 -14.37 -0.99 -0.69
CA GLY A 59 -14.64 -1.39 -2.07
C GLY A 59 -13.44 -1.31 -3.02
N SER A 60 -12.22 -1.10 -2.52
CA SER A 60 -11.03 -1.24 -3.35
C SER A 60 -10.86 -2.68 -3.82
N GLU A 61 -10.55 -2.86 -5.10
CA GLU A 61 -10.26 -4.15 -5.72
C GLU A 61 -8.75 -4.43 -5.76
N VAL A 62 -7.96 -3.35 -5.67
CA VAL A 62 -6.50 -3.38 -5.71
C VAL A 62 -5.97 -2.58 -4.53
N VAL A 63 -5.00 -3.18 -3.83
CA VAL A 63 -4.21 -2.48 -2.80
C VAL A 63 -2.77 -2.38 -3.26
N GLN A 64 -2.11 -1.28 -2.93
CA GLN A 64 -0.69 -1.09 -3.20
C GLN A 64 0.12 -1.59 -2.01
N THR A 65 1.21 -2.32 -2.27
CA THR A 65 2.17 -2.66 -1.21
C THR A 65 2.74 -1.36 -0.60
N ASN A 66 2.94 -1.35 0.72
CA ASN A 66 3.61 -0.24 1.41
C ASN A 66 5.12 -0.25 1.13
N THR A 67 5.50 -0.02 -0.13
CA THR A 67 6.87 -0.14 -0.64
C THR A 67 7.23 0.99 -1.61
N PHE A 68 6.48 2.10 -1.61
CA PHE A 68 6.69 3.21 -2.54
C PHE A 68 8.13 3.76 -2.53
N GLY A 69 8.72 3.86 -1.33
CA GLY A 69 10.10 4.26 -1.10
C GLY A 69 11.04 3.12 -0.72
N ALA A 70 10.64 1.85 -0.89
CA ALA A 70 11.47 0.68 -0.57
C ALA A 70 12.56 0.44 -1.63
N THR A 71 13.37 1.46 -1.91
CA THR A 71 14.55 1.37 -2.77
C THR A 71 15.79 1.70 -1.95
N THR A 72 16.91 1.06 -2.25
CA THR A 72 18.21 1.30 -1.59
C THR A 72 18.53 2.79 -1.49
N LEU A 73 18.34 3.53 -2.59
CA LEU A 73 18.58 4.96 -2.65
C LEU A 73 17.69 5.75 -1.67
N LYS A 74 16.39 5.45 -1.57
CA LYS A 74 15.47 6.20 -0.71
C LYS A 74 15.54 5.77 0.76
N LEU A 75 15.74 4.48 1.01
CA LEU A 75 16.00 3.94 2.34
C LEU A 75 17.31 4.47 2.91
N GLY A 76 18.36 4.57 2.10
CA GLY A 76 19.65 5.17 2.46
C GLY A 76 19.55 6.63 2.91
N LEU A 77 18.71 7.44 2.24
CA LEU A 77 18.42 8.81 2.68
C LEU A 77 17.71 8.86 4.04
N GLY A 78 16.97 7.82 4.39
CA GLY A 78 16.33 7.63 5.70
C GLY A 78 17.23 7.00 6.76
N GLY A 79 18.51 6.77 6.46
CA GLY A 79 19.48 6.17 7.38
C GLY A 79 19.44 4.64 7.46
N ILE A 80 18.75 3.97 6.54
CA ILE A 80 18.69 2.51 6.46
C ILE A 80 19.72 2.07 5.39
N PRO A 81 20.81 1.39 5.78
CA PRO A 81 21.85 0.96 4.84
C PRO A 81 21.38 -0.21 3.95
N ASP A 82 22.17 -0.48 2.91
CA ASP A 82 22.04 -1.66 2.03
C ASP A 82 22.29 -2.99 2.76
#